data_AF-A0A7J4ULM0-F1
#
_entry.id   AF-A0A7J4ULM0-F1
#
_cell.length_a   1.000
_cell.length_b   1.000
_cell.length_c   1.000
_cell.angle_alpha   90.00
_cell.angle_beta   90.00
_cell.angle_gamma   90.00
#
_symmetry.space_group_name_H-M   'P 1'
#
loop_
_entity.id
_entity.type
_entity.pdbx_description
1 polymer ?
#
loop_
_entity_poly.entity_id
_entity_poly.type
_entity_poly.pdbx_seq_one_letter_code
_entity_poly.pdbx_strand_id
1 'polypeptide(L)' 'MGASRSIRRKQELKKRKKRKKESKNKLNVISKALNSMPERCNKCDILFDKSNLEFYLEWQIIVGDHGQINLTCPNCGG' A
#
# COMPACT_ATOMS: atom_id res chain seq x y z
N MET A 1 16.85 -42.39 6.23
CA MET A 1 16.85 -40.92 6.51
C MET A 1 15.78 -40.16 5.69
N GLY A 2 14.48 -40.46 5.85
CA GLY A 2 13.40 -39.87 5.02
C GLY A 2 12.52 -38.80 5.70
N ALA A 3 12.35 -38.88 7.03
CA ALA A 3 11.43 -38.02 7.79
C ALA A 3 11.88 -36.56 7.87
N SER A 4 13.18 -36.28 7.91
CA SER A 4 13.71 -34.92 8.08
C SER A 4 13.47 -33.99 6.88
N ARG A 5 13.36 -34.55 5.66
CA ARG A 5 13.06 -33.77 4.44
C ARG A 5 11.58 -33.37 4.36
N SER A 6 10.66 -34.23 4.79
CA SER A 6 9.21 -33.94 4.73
C SER A 6 8.79 -32.87 5.75
N ILE A 7 9.44 -32.85 6.93
CA ILE A 7 9.21 -31.85 7.98
C ILE A 7 9.70 -30.46 7.52
N ARG A 8 10.90 -30.37 6.95
CA ARG A 8 11.44 -29.13 6.36
C ARG A 8 10.52 -28.56 5.26
N ARG A 9 10.01 -29.42 4.37
CA ARG A 9 9.06 -29.00 3.31
C ARG A 9 7.75 -28.45 3.88
N LYS A 10 7.19 -29.06 4.94
CA LYS A 10 5.98 -28.57 5.61
C LYS A 10 6.21 -27.21 6.29
N GLN A 11 7.37 -26.99 6.92
CA GLN A 11 7.70 -25.71 7.55
C GLN A 11 7.88 -24.59 6.52
N GLU A 12 8.57 -24.87 5.41
CA GLU A 12 8.73 -23.94 4.28
C GLU A 12 7.38 -23.51 3.70
N LEU A 13 6.45 -24.45 3.49
CA LEU A 13 5.10 -24.16 3.02
C LEU A 13 4.32 -23.27 4.00
N LYS A 14 4.42 -23.51 5.32
CA LYS A 14 3.78 -22.66 6.34
C LYS A 14 4.36 -21.24 6.32
N LYS A 15 5.69 -21.09 6.21
CA LYS A 15 6.36 -19.78 6.10
C LYS A 15 5.92 -19.02 4.83
N ARG A 16 5.83 -19.70 3.69
CA ARG A 16 5.33 -19.11 2.43
C ARG A 16 3.87 -18.67 2.54
N LYS A 17 3.01 -19.49 3.17
CA LYS A 17 1.60 -19.14 3.42
C LYS A 17 1.43 -17.94 4.34
N LYS A 18 2.22 -17.85 5.44
CA LYS A 18 2.23 -16.67 6.32
C LYS A 18 2.64 -15.40 5.56
N ARG A 19 3.76 -15.44 4.84
CA ARG A 19 4.23 -14.30 4.02
C ARG A 19 3.18 -13.86 2.99
N LYS A 20 2.54 -14.81 2.28
CA LYS A 20 1.45 -14.48 1.35
C LYS A 20 0.24 -13.84 2.04
N LYS A 21 -0.13 -14.28 3.25
CA LYS A 21 -1.25 -13.72 4.02
C LYS A 21 -0.93 -12.30 4.50
N GLU A 22 0.30 -12.05 4.96
CA GLU A 22 0.77 -10.72 5.36
C GLU A 22 0.84 -9.76 4.16
N SER A 23 1.39 -10.18 3.02
CA SER A 23 1.37 -9.37 1.79
C SER A 23 -0.04 -9.07 1.31
N LYS A 24 -0.96 -10.06 1.33
CA LYS A 24 -2.37 -9.82 0.99
C LYS A 24 -3.03 -8.82 1.93
N ASN A 25 -2.77 -8.89 3.22
CA ASN A 25 -3.33 -7.93 4.17
C ASN A 25 -2.79 -6.51 3.91
N LYS A 26 -1.49 -6.35 3.68
CA LYS A 26 -0.91 -5.04 3.34
C LYS A 26 -1.49 -4.47 2.06
N LEU A 27 -1.60 -5.28 1.01
CA LEU A 27 -2.22 -4.85 -0.26
C LEU A 27 -3.69 -4.48 -0.07
N ASN A 28 -4.46 -5.24 0.72
CA ASN A 28 -5.87 -4.93 0.96
C ASN A 28 -6.06 -3.65 1.78
N VAL A 29 -5.16 -3.36 2.73
CA VAL A 29 -5.12 -2.08 3.45
C VAL A 29 -4.81 -0.94 2.49
N ILE A 30 -3.83 -1.10 1.59
CA ILE A 30 -3.48 -0.10 0.58
C ILE A 30 -4.64 0.10 -0.41
N SER A 31 -5.30 -0.96 -0.88
CA SER A 31 -6.44 -0.85 -1.81
C SER A 31 -7.64 -0.18 -1.16
N LYS A 32 -7.94 -0.48 0.11
CA LYS A 32 -8.98 0.24 0.86
C LYS A 32 -8.61 1.71 1.05
N ALA A 33 -7.34 1.96 1.37
CA ALA A 33 -6.82 3.31 1.49
C ALA A 33 -6.98 4.12 0.19
N LEU A 34 -6.63 3.54 -0.96
CA LEU A 34 -6.79 4.18 -2.27
C LEU A 34 -8.26 4.47 -2.62
N ASN A 35 -9.21 3.61 -2.20
CA ASN A 35 -10.64 3.88 -2.38
C ASN A 35 -11.15 5.04 -1.51
N SER A 36 -10.54 5.27 -0.36
CA SER A 36 -10.85 6.40 0.53
C SER A 36 -9.94 7.61 0.28
N MET A 37 -9.15 7.61 -0.79
CA MET A 37 -8.20 8.67 -1.07
C MET A 37 -8.95 9.94 -1.46
N PRO A 38 -8.68 11.08 -0.80
CA PRO A 38 -9.29 12.34 -1.15
C PRO A 38 -8.86 12.75 -2.57
N GLU A 39 -9.77 13.37 -3.31
CA GLU A 39 -9.51 13.87 -4.67
C GLU A 39 -8.89 15.27 -4.66
N ARG A 40 -8.47 15.76 -3.48
CA ARG A 40 -7.89 17.08 -3.30
C ARG A 40 -6.65 17.02 -2.43
N CYS A 41 -5.73 17.95 -2.69
CA CYS A 41 -4.56 18.17 -1.85
C CYS A 41 -5.00 18.68 -0.48
N ASN A 42 -4.50 18.06 0.59
CA ASN A 42 -4.80 18.47 1.97
C ASN A 42 -4.35 19.92 2.25
N LYS A 43 -3.21 20.36 1.68
CA LYS A 43 -2.63 21.68 1.99
C LYS A 43 -3.23 22.84 1.20
N CYS A 44 -3.54 22.64 -0.08
CA CYS A 44 -3.94 23.74 -0.99
C CYS A 44 -5.27 23.49 -1.72
N ASP A 45 -5.97 22.41 -1.39
CA ASP A 45 -7.27 22.01 -1.97
C ASP A 45 -7.28 21.81 -3.50
N ILE A 46 -6.11 21.76 -4.15
CA ILE A 46 -5.98 21.47 -5.57
C ILE A 46 -6.58 20.09 -5.88
N LEU A 47 -7.37 20.02 -6.94
CA LEU A 47 -7.94 18.78 -7.45
C LEU A 47 -6.86 17.85 -8.02
N PHE A 48 -6.95 16.58 -7.64
CA PHE A 48 -6.13 15.51 -8.16
C PHE A 48 -6.73 14.96 -9.44
N ASP A 49 -6.12 15.29 -10.58
CA ASP A 49 -6.51 14.72 -11.86
C ASP A 49 -5.88 13.33 -12.05
N LYS A 50 -6.73 12.29 -12.00
CA LYS A 50 -6.33 10.89 -12.18
C LYS A 50 -6.03 10.53 -13.64
N SER A 51 -6.37 11.40 -14.58
CA SER A 51 -6.22 11.15 -16.03
C SER A 51 -4.80 11.47 -16.50
N ASN A 52 -4.11 12.36 -15.78
CA ASN A 52 -2.77 12.80 -16.12
C ASN A 52 -1.71 11.96 -15.39
N LEU A 53 -1.11 11.02 -16.13
CA LEU A 53 -0.24 9.97 -15.59
C LEU A 53 1.11 10.51 -15.06
N GLU A 54 1.62 11.58 -15.66
CA GLU A 54 2.81 12.29 -15.17
C GLU A 54 2.49 12.98 -13.84
N PHE A 55 1.36 13.69 -13.79
CA PHE A 55 0.88 14.35 -12.59
C PHE A 55 0.61 13.33 -11.47
N TYR A 56 0.10 12.13 -11.79
CA TYR A 56 -0.12 11.06 -10.81
C TYR A 56 1.16 10.66 -10.05
N LEU A 57 2.30 10.62 -10.73
CA LEU A 57 3.58 10.19 -10.15
C LEU A 57 4.21 11.23 -9.22
N GLU A 58 3.89 12.50 -9.42
CA GLU A 58 4.43 13.61 -8.63
C GLU A 58 3.69 13.82 -7.29
N TRP A 59 2.51 13.21 -7.14
CA TRP A 59 1.71 13.36 -5.94
C TRP A 59 2.14 12.39 -4.85
N GLN A 60 2.18 12.89 -3.61
CA GLN A 60 2.61 12.13 -2.45
C GLN A 60 1.42 11.75 -1.58
N ILE A 61 1.33 10.46 -1.25
CA ILE A 61 0.31 9.93 -0.34
C ILE A 61 0.96 9.71 1.02
N ILE A 62 0.50 10.47 2.01
CA ILE A 62 0.95 10.35 3.39
C ILE A 62 -0.10 9.55 4.17
N VAL A 63 0.31 8.40 4.68
CA VAL A 63 -0.55 7.54 5.53
C VAL A 63 -0.14 7.78 6.99
N GLY A 64 -1.03 8.40 7.77
CA GLY A 64 -0.82 8.62 9.20
C GLY A 64 -1.10 7.37 10.04
N ASP A 65 -0.66 7.38 11.30
CA ASP A 65 -0.79 6.26 12.25
C ASP A 65 -2.22 5.73 12.44
N HIS A 66 -3.23 6.60 12.31
CA HIS A 66 -4.65 6.22 12.41
C HIS A 66 -5.27 5.75 11.08
N GLY A 67 -4.47 5.55 10.04
CA GLY A 67 -4.96 5.19 8.71
C GLY A 67 -5.60 6.36 7.96
N GLN A 68 -5.38 7.59 8.42
CA GLN A 68 -5.77 8.80 7.69
C GLN A 68 -4.85 8.98 6.49
N ILE A 69 -5.44 9.25 5.34
CA ILE A 69 -4.73 9.35 4.07
C ILE A 69 -4.79 10.78 3.61
N ASN A 70 -3.63 11.41 3.60
CA ASN A 70 -3.46 12.78 3.18
C ASN A 70 -2.79 12.78 1.83
N LEU A 71 -3.49 13.33 0.85
CA LEU A 71 -2.95 13.53 -0.47
C LEU A 71 -2.25 14.89 -0.53
N THR A 72 -1.01 14.94 -0.98
CA THR A 72 -0.21 16.17 -1.09
C THR A 72 0.24 16.35 -2.52
N CYS A 73 -0.05 17.51 -3.10
CA CYS A 73 0.38 17.86 -4.45
C CYS A 73 1.89 18.17 -4.48
N PRO A 74 2.56 18.04 -5.64
CA PRO A 74 3.99 18.31 -5.77
C PRO A 74 4.38 19.74 -5.37
N ASN A 75 3.48 20.71 -5.56
CA ASN A 75 3.73 22.09 -5.18
C ASN A 75 3.82 22.28 -3.64
N CYS A 76 3.15 21.44 -2.86
CA CYS A 76 3.12 21.56 -1.40
C CYS A 76 3.97 20.51 -0.65
N GLY A 77 4.47 19.50 -1.38
CA GLY A 77 5.36 18.46 -0.88
C GLY A 77 6.83 18.63 -1.32
N GLY A 78 7.10 19.57 -2.22
CA GLY A 78 8.43 20.02 -2.62
C GLY A 78 9.01 21.09 -1.68
#